data_AF-A0A1H7FJ87-F1
#
_entry.id   AF-A0A1H7FJ87-F1
#
_cell.length_a   1.000
_cell.length_b   1.000
_cell.length_c   1.000
_cell.angle_alpha   90.00
_cell.angle_beta   90.00
_cell.angle_gamma   90.00
#
_symmetry.space_group_name_H-M   'P 1'
#
loop_
_entity.id
_entity.type
_entity.pdbx_description
1 polymer ?
#
loop_
_entity_poly.entity_id
_entity_poly.type
_entity_poly.pdbx_seq_one_letter_code
_entity_poly.pdbx_strand_id
1 'polypeptide(L)'
;MPRLIESCTRRLHCGYRNEDTGSKGDAVWGHIAPDRSTLDEQLSGLIAELTEGGWEIKSVTPLTASYYYAASQYSVSLDRTNWGGYGVGYGAPYTEGLVVMAQRWVEITEAQQAERDRERAQRQAVETAAALEAKREQRQGELARLTAEPVAKAGLLRDKWRFRSQDYPTEALAQGAKDAALKALRERPL
;
A
#
# COMPACT_ATOMS: atom_id res chain seq x y z
N MET A 1 12.40 26.50 22.55
CA MET A 1 12.52 26.61 21.07
C MET A 1 11.77 25.45 20.45
N PRO A 2 10.86 25.70 19.49
CA PRO A 2 10.16 24.63 18.80
C PRO A 2 11.15 23.74 18.05
N ARG A 3 10.89 22.43 18.04
CA ARG A 3 11.73 21.42 17.40
C ARG A 3 10.90 20.57 16.47
N LEU A 4 11.47 20.20 15.34
CA LEU A 4 10.89 19.30 14.37
C LEU A 4 11.76 18.07 14.20
N ILE A 5 11.13 16.92 14.00
CA ILE A 5 11.83 15.70 13.59
C ILE A 5 11.95 15.75 12.08
N GLU A 6 13.17 15.85 11.58
CA GLU A 6 13.47 15.50 10.20
C GLU A 6 13.69 13.99 10.12
N SER A 7 13.24 13.39 9.03
CA SER A 7 13.48 11.98 8.74
C SER A 7 14.04 11.84 7.33
N CYS A 8 15.00 10.93 7.16
CA CYS A 8 15.51 10.56 5.86
C CYS A 8 15.49 9.04 5.69
N THR A 9 15.37 8.60 4.45
CA THR A 9 15.40 7.19 4.07
C THR A 9 16.44 7.02 2.98
N ARG A 10 17.31 6.02 3.15
CA ARG A 10 18.37 5.67 2.22
C ARG A 10 18.23 4.22 1.83
N ARG A 11 18.39 3.92 0.54
CA ARG A 11 18.37 2.57 0.02
C ARG A 11 19.79 2.20 -0.39
N LEU A 12 20.25 1.05 0.10
CA LEU A 12 21.49 0.43 -0.31
C LEU A 12 21.16 -0.78 -1.18
N HIS A 13 21.98 -1.02 -2.18
CA HIS A 13 21.78 -2.10 -3.14
C HIS A 13 22.85 -3.17 -2.94
N CYS A 14 22.41 -4.43 -2.82
CA CYS A 14 23.30 -5.57 -2.86
C CYS A 14 23.48 -5.98 -4.32
N GLY A 15 24.68 -5.75 -4.84
CA GLY A 15 25.09 -6.31 -6.12
C GLY A 15 25.24 -7.82 -6.03
N TYR A 16 25.64 -8.42 -7.15
CA TYR A 16 26.04 -9.81 -7.20
C TYR A 16 27.52 -9.89 -7.55
N ARG A 17 28.20 -10.86 -6.95
CA ARG A 17 29.57 -11.23 -7.30
C ARG A 17 29.59 -12.64 -7.84
N ASN A 18 30.47 -12.86 -8.81
CA ASN A 18 30.75 -14.20 -9.28
C ASN A 18 31.77 -14.85 -8.32
N GLU A 19 31.38 -15.91 -7.63
CA GLU A 19 32.22 -16.69 -6.73
C GLU A 19 32.78 -17.97 -7.39
N ASP A 20 32.88 -17.99 -8.73
CA ASP A 20 33.50 -19.10 -9.46
C ASP A 20 34.87 -19.46 -8.83
N THR A 21 34.93 -20.61 -8.16
CA THR A 21 36.11 -21.06 -7.40
C THR A 21 37.21 -21.64 -8.27
N GLY A 22 37.15 -21.46 -9.59
CA GLY A 22 38.06 -22.11 -10.52
C GLY A 22 37.77 -23.61 -10.65
N SER A 23 37.76 -24.07 -11.88
CA SER A 23 37.38 -25.40 -12.35
C SER A 23 37.73 -26.59 -11.44
N LYS A 24 36.74 -27.45 -11.17
CA LYS A 24 36.96 -28.89 -11.04
C LYS A 24 36.24 -29.62 -12.16
N GLY A 25 36.94 -29.81 -13.29
CA GLY A 25 36.54 -30.68 -14.41
C GLY A 25 35.32 -30.20 -15.19
N ASP A 26 35.55 -29.79 -16.44
CA ASP A 26 34.62 -29.66 -17.59
C ASP A 26 33.24 -29.00 -17.42
N ALA A 27 32.89 -28.48 -16.25
CA ALA A 27 31.66 -27.75 -16.01
C ALA A 27 31.97 -26.44 -15.27
N VAL A 28 31.84 -25.33 -16.00
CA VAL A 28 31.85 -23.98 -15.43
C VAL A 28 30.47 -23.73 -14.85
N TRP A 29 30.33 -23.89 -13.54
CA TRP A 29 29.10 -23.60 -12.81
C TRP A 29 29.19 -22.19 -12.23
N GLY A 30 28.44 -21.25 -12.80
CA GLY A 30 28.37 -19.87 -12.31
C GLY A 30 27.78 -19.80 -10.90
N HIS A 31 28.61 -19.56 -9.89
CA HIS A 31 28.14 -19.29 -8.52
C HIS A 31 27.93 -17.78 -8.35
N ILE A 32 26.74 -17.31 -8.74
CA ILE A 32 26.35 -15.91 -8.49
C ILE A 32 25.88 -15.79 -7.03
N ALA A 33 26.64 -15.09 -6.20
CA ALA A 33 26.33 -14.83 -4.80
C ALA A 33 26.07 -13.34 -4.56
N PRO A 34 25.27 -12.97 -3.54
CA PRO A 34 25.13 -11.58 -3.12
C PRO A 34 26.49 -11.02 -2.69
N ASP A 35 26.85 -9.83 -3.19
CA ASP A 35 28.08 -9.15 -2.80
C ASP A 35 27.91 -8.47 -1.43
N ARG A 36 28.09 -9.27 -0.38
CA ARG A 36 27.94 -8.84 1.02
C ARG A 36 29.01 -7.82 1.41
N SER A 37 30.24 -7.99 0.93
CA SER A 37 31.35 -7.07 1.19
C SER A 37 31.02 -5.65 0.75
N THR A 38 30.56 -5.49 -0.50
CA THR A 38 30.19 -4.18 -1.04
C THR A 38 28.97 -3.58 -0.34
N LEU A 39 28.04 -4.42 0.14
CA LEU A 39 26.90 -3.94 0.94
C LEU A 39 27.33 -3.46 2.33
N ASP A 40 28.26 -4.17 2.98
CA ASP A 40 28.80 -3.80 4.29
C ASP A 40 29.60 -2.50 4.21
N GLU A 41 30.38 -2.30 3.13
CA GLU A 41 31.10 -1.05 2.86
C GLU A 41 30.13 0.12 2.65
N GLN A 42 29.09 -0.07 1.83
CA GLN A 42 28.03 0.92 1.63
C GLN A 42 27.33 1.29 2.94
N LEU A 43 26.99 0.30 3.76
CA LEU A 43 26.34 0.53 5.05
C LEU A 43 27.27 1.28 6.01
N SER A 44 28.54 0.90 6.08
CA SER A 44 29.54 1.56 6.93
C SER A 44 29.73 3.02 6.51
N GLY A 45 29.84 3.30 5.21
CA GLY A 45 29.94 4.66 4.68
C GLY A 45 28.71 5.50 4.98
N LEU A 46 27.52 4.91 4.82
CA LEU A 46 26.26 5.59 5.15
C LEU A 46 26.13 5.90 6.65
N ILE A 47 26.54 4.97 7.52
CA ILE A 47 26.54 5.20 8.98
C ILE A 47 27.44 6.39 9.33
N ALA A 48 28.63 6.48 8.72
CA ALA A 48 29.54 7.60 8.92
C ALA A 48 28.92 8.93 8.47
N GLU A 49 28.36 9.00 7.25
CA GLU A 49 27.69 10.19 6.71
C GLU A 49 26.54 10.65 7.63
N LEU A 50 25.70 9.71 8.07
CA LEU A 50 24.55 9.99 8.94
C LEU A 50 25.01 10.49 10.31
N THR A 51 26.03 9.85 10.90
CA THR A 51 26.57 10.23 12.21
C THR A 51 27.18 11.63 12.17
N GLU A 52 27.97 11.95 11.14
CA GLU A 52 28.54 13.29 10.91
C GLU A 52 27.44 14.34 10.73
N GLY A 53 26.36 13.99 10.02
CA GLY A 53 25.19 14.84 9.82
C GLY A 53 24.27 14.99 11.05
N GLY A 54 24.63 14.39 12.19
CA GLY A 54 23.84 14.41 13.43
C GLY A 54 22.54 13.61 13.34
N TRP A 55 22.45 12.66 12.42
CA TRP A 55 21.31 11.77 12.25
C TRP A 55 21.43 10.55 13.15
N GLU A 56 20.31 10.18 13.77
CA GLU A 56 20.17 8.96 14.55
C GLU A 56 19.48 7.89 13.69
N ILE A 57 20.15 6.76 13.45
CA ILE A 57 19.57 5.63 12.74
C ILE A 57 18.49 4.99 13.61
N LYS A 58 17.27 4.90 13.09
CA LYS A 58 16.11 4.32 13.79
C LYS A 58 15.83 2.89 13.36
N SER A 59 16.10 2.57 12.09
CA SER A 59 15.93 1.22 11.57
C SER A 59 16.85 0.94 10.39
N VAL A 60 17.25 -0.33 10.30
CA VAL A 60 17.89 -0.91 9.12
C VAL A 60 17.05 -2.14 8.75
N THR A 61 16.35 -2.07 7.63
CA THR A 61 15.43 -3.11 7.19
C THR A 61 16.02 -3.83 5.98
N PRO A 62 16.25 -5.15 6.03
CA PRO A 62 16.65 -5.90 4.86
C PRO A 62 15.50 -5.97 3.86
N LEU A 63 15.80 -5.65 2.60
CA LEU A 63 14.95 -5.97 1.47
C LEU A 63 15.33 -7.37 1.01
N THR A 64 14.42 -8.32 1.19
CA THR A 64 14.62 -9.70 0.75
C THR A 64 13.95 -9.89 -0.60
N ALA A 65 14.73 -10.29 -1.59
CA ALA A 65 14.20 -10.72 -2.86
C ALA A 65 13.70 -12.16 -2.74
N SER A 66 12.54 -12.44 -3.32
CA SER A 66 12.05 -13.81 -3.53
C SER A 66 12.66 -14.48 -4.77
N TYR A 67 13.80 -13.98 -5.28
CA TYR A 67 14.40 -14.55 -6.49
C TYR A 67 14.94 -15.95 -6.19
N TYR A 68 14.35 -16.91 -6.90
CA TYR A 68 14.75 -18.30 -6.90
C TYR A 68 16.11 -18.46 -7.58
N TYR A 69 17.09 -18.95 -6.84
CA TYR A 69 18.34 -19.44 -7.41
C TYR A 69 18.06 -20.72 -8.19
N ALA A 70 18.22 -20.68 -9.51
CA ALA A 70 18.09 -21.85 -10.38
C ALA A 70 19.44 -22.56 -10.53
N ALA A 71 20.05 -23.03 -9.44
CA ALA A 71 21.13 -24.01 -9.58
C ALA A 71 20.56 -25.41 -9.74
N SER A 72 20.32 -25.76 -10.98
CA SER A 72 20.88 -26.96 -11.60
C SER A 72 20.03 -27.22 -12.83
N GLN A 73 20.63 -27.11 -14.00
CA GLN A 73 20.15 -27.80 -15.18
C GLN A 73 21.32 -28.67 -15.63
N TYR A 74 21.26 -29.95 -15.30
CA TYR A 74 22.14 -30.95 -15.84
C TYR A 74 21.78 -31.14 -17.31
N SER A 75 22.67 -30.76 -18.21
CA SER A 75 22.58 -31.15 -19.61
C SER A 75 23.15 -32.55 -19.73
N VAL A 76 22.31 -33.52 -20.07
CA VAL A 76 22.72 -34.90 -20.37
C VAL A 76 22.64 -35.08 -21.87
N SER A 77 23.75 -35.49 -22.49
CA SER A 77 23.73 -35.97 -23.87
C SER A 77 23.62 -37.49 -23.86
N LEU A 78 22.57 -38.01 -24.49
CA LEU A 78 22.38 -39.46 -24.64
C LEU A 78 23.25 -40.04 -25.76
N ASP A 79 23.61 -39.25 -26.78
CA ASP A 79 24.25 -39.75 -28.01
C ASP A 79 25.09 -38.72 -28.81
N ARG A 80 25.54 -37.61 -28.19
CA ARG A 80 26.25 -36.47 -28.84
C ARG A 80 25.45 -35.68 -29.89
N THR A 81 24.23 -36.11 -30.22
CA THR A 81 23.33 -35.42 -31.17
C THR A 81 22.04 -34.93 -30.52
N ASN A 82 21.63 -35.54 -29.41
CA ASN A 82 20.49 -35.12 -28.60
C ASN A 82 20.96 -34.56 -27.25
N TRP A 83 20.41 -33.38 -26.92
CA TRP A 83 20.68 -32.66 -25.67
C TRP A 83 19.36 -32.54 -24.90
N GLY A 84 19.33 -33.06 -23.67
CA GLY A 84 18.20 -32.93 -22.75
C GLY A 84 18.67 -32.44 -21.39
N GLY A 85 17.97 -31.47 -20.80
CA GLY A 85 18.31 -30.85 -19.52
C GLY A 85 17.32 -31.22 -18.41
N TYR A 86 17.79 -31.55 -17.20
CA TYR A 86 16.94 -31.56 -16.00
C TYR A 86 17.70 -30.96 -14.81
N GLY A 87 17.01 -30.29 -13.89
CA GLY A 87 17.58 -30.13 -12.56
C GLY A 87 16.68 -29.41 -11.57
N VAL A 88 17.18 -29.33 -10.35
CA VAL A 88 16.45 -29.05 -9.12
C VAL A 88 17.22 -27.99 -8.34
N GLY A 89 16.78 -26.75 -8.44
CA GLY A 89 17.33 -25.63 -7.67
C GLY A 89 16.64 -25.46 -6.33
N TYR A 90 17.41 -25.36 -5.26
CA TYR A 90 16.95 -24.84 -3.96
C TYR A 90 17.29 -23.35 -3.87
N GLY A 91 16.27 -22.49 -3.81
CA GLY A 91 16.43 -21.05 -3.61
C GLY A 91 16.17 -20.67 -2.15
N ALA A 92 17.19 -20.18 -1.44
CA ALA A 92 16.99 -19.43 -0.20
C ALA A 92 16.76 -17.95 -0.54
N PRO A 93 15.83 -17.25 0.14
CA PRO A 93 15.67 -15.81 -0.06
C PRO A 93 16.99 -15.10 0.28
N TYR A 94 17.41 -14.18 -0.56
CA TYR A 94 18.61 -13.37 -0.32
C TYR A 94 18.25 -11.89 -0.15
N THR A 95 19.08 -11.19 0.62
CA THR A 95 18.95 -9.74 0.82
C THR A 95 19.42 -9.02 -0.45
N GLU A 96 18.48 -8.40 -1.17
CA GLU A 96 18.77 -7.58 -2.36
C GLU A 96 19.26 -6.17 -2.01
N GLY A 97 19.13 -5.76 -0.75
CA GLY A 97 19.53 -4.44 -0.30
C GLY A 97 19.03 -4.14 1.11
N LEU A 98 19.29 -2.91 1.55
CA LEU A 98 18.87 -2.41 2.86
C LEU A 98 18.11 -1.10 2.68
N VAL A 99 17.10 -0.88 3.51
CA VAL A 99 16.48 0.43 3.72
C VAL A 99 16.89 0.91 5.10
N VAL A 100 17.56 2.05 5.15
CA VAL A 100 17.99 2.70 6.38
C VAL A 100 17.13 3.93 6.61
N MET A 101 16.45 4.00 7.76
CA MET A 101 15.72 5.17 8.20
C MET A 101 16.49 5.87 9.32
N ALA A 102 16.70 7.17 9.17
CA ALA A 102 17.32 7.98 10.21
C ALA A 102 16.47 9.22 10.51
N GLN A 103 16.63 9.74 11.73
CA GLN A 103 15.91 10.91 12.23
C GLN A 103 16.85 11.86 12.95
N ARG A 104 16.54 13.15 12.92
CA ARG A 104 17.20 14.14 13.76
C ARG A 104 16.24 15.22 14.21
N TRP A 105 16.56 15.83 15.33
CA TRP A 105 15.87 17.01 15.81
C TRP A 105 16.49 18.26 15.20
N VAL A 106 15.65 19.11 14.60
CA VAL A 106 16.06 20.42 14.09
C VAL A 106 15.29 21.48 14.84
N GLU A 107 16.03 22.45 15.37
CA GLU A 107 15.43 23.62 15.99
C GLU A 107 14.90 24.54 14.90
N ILE A 108 13.64 24.95 15.03
CA ILE A 108 12.98 25.84 14.08
C ILE A 108 12.60 27.13 14.78
N THR A 109 12.45 28.19 13.98
CA THR A 109 11.97 29.47 14.48
C THR A 109 10.47 29.43 14.73
N GLU A 110 9.97 30.31 15.60
CA GLU A 110 8.53 30.42 15.87
C GLU A 110 7.75 30.84 14.62
N ALA A 111 8.36 31.63 13.73
CA ALA A 111 7.77 32.02 12.44
C ALA A 111 7.53 30.81 11.53
N GLN A 112 8.52 29.92 11.40
CA GLN A 112 8.40 28.68 10.62
C GLN A 112 7.35 27.74 11.21
N GLN A 113 7.27 27.65 12.54
CA GLN A 113 6.23 26.85 13.21
C GLN A 113 4.83 27.40 12.90
N ALA A 114 4.64 28.71 13.02
CA ALA A 114 3.35 29.35 12.77
C ALA A 114 2.88 29.21 11.30
N GLU A 115 3.79 29.26 10.35
CA GLU A 115 3.49 29.03 8.93
C GLU A 115 2.97 27.61 8.70
N ARG A 116 3.65 26.61 9.26
CA ARG A 116 3.23 25.20 9.17
C ARG A 116 1.88 24.93 9.82
N ASP A 117 1.61 25.57 10.95
CA ASP A 117 0.31 25.44 11.63
C ASP A 117 -0.82 26.06 10.78
N ARG A 118 -0.55 27.16 10.07
CA ARG A 118 -1.50 27.73 9.09
C ARG A 118 -1.74 26.79 7.92
N GLU A 119 -0.69 26.22 7.34
CA GLU A 119 -0.83 25.25 6.24
C GLU A 119 -1.62 24.01 6.67
N ARG A 120 -1.34 23.48 7.88
CA ARG A 120 -2.08 22.34 8.44
C ARG A 120 -3.54 22.68 8.66
N ALA A 121 -3.83 23.86 9.22
CA ALA A 121 -5.20 24.32 9.41
C ALA A 121 -5.94 24.48 8.07
N GLN A 122 -5.28 25.00 7.04
CA GLN A 122 -5.84 25.12 5.69
C GLN A 122 -6.14 23.74 5.09
N ARG A 123 -5.21 22.78 5.17
CA ARG A 123 -5.44 21.41 4.67
C ARG A 123 -6.60 20.74 5.41
N GLN A 124 -6.66 20.87 6.73
CA GLN A 124 -7.79 20.34 7.51
C GLN A 124 -9.11 21.02 7.14
N ALA A 125 -9.11 22.33 6.88
CA ALA A 125 -10.30 23.04 6.41
C ALA A 125 -10.76 22.53 5.04
N VAL A 126 -9.82 22.28 4.11
CA VAL A 126 -10.12 21.71 2.79
C VAL A 126 -10.65 20.27 2.91
N GLU A 127 -10.01 19.42 3.72
CA GLU A 127 -10.44 18.03 3.94
C GLU A 127 -11.82 17.96 4.59
N THR A 128 -12.09 18.82 5.58
CA THR A 128 -13.40 18.88 6.24
C THR A 128 -14.49 19.41 5.32
N ALA A 129 -14.18 20.41 4.48
CA ALA A 129 -15.09 20.89 3.45
C ALA A 129 -15.40 19.80 2.41
N ALA A 130 -14.39 19.12 1.89
CA ALA A 130 -14.54 18.01 0.95
C ALA A 130 -15.34 16.84 1.55
N ALA A 131 -15.09 16.49 2.82
CA ALA A 131 -15.86 15.47 3.51
C ALA A 131 -17.34 15.86 3.67
N LEU A 132 -17.61 17.15 3.92
CA LEU A 132 -18.97 17.65 4.04
C LEU A 132 -19.70 17.68 2.69
N GLU A 133 -18.99 18.02 1.60
CA GLU A 133 -19.50 17.93 0.23
C GLU A 133 -19.81 16.48 -0.16
N ALA A 134 -18.90 15.54 0.10
CA ALA A 134 -19.13 14.12 -0.16
C ALA A 134 -20.39 13.58 0.57
N LYS A 135 -20.60 14.00 1.82
CA LYS A 135 -21.82 13.66 2.57
C LYS A 135 -23.08 14.28 1.96
N ARG A 136 -23.00 15.50 1.41
CA ARG A 136 -24.11 16.14 0.70
C ARG A 136 -24.45 15.39 -0.58
N GLU A 137 -23.44 15.03 -1.37
CA GLU A 137 -23.62 14.25 -2.61
C GLU A 137 -24.22 12.88 -2.32
N GLN A 138 -23.72 12.16 -1.31
CA GLN A 138 -24.30 10.87 -0.90
C GLN A 138 -25.77 11.03 -0.53
N ARG A 139 -26.13 12.05 0.26
CA ARG A 139 -27.52 12.33 0.63
C ARG A 139 -28.38 12.63 -0.58
N GLN A 140 -27.88 13.44 -1.53
CA GLN A 140 -28.60 13.74 -2.76
C GLN A 140 -28.83 12.48 -3.60
N GLY A 141 -27.83 11.60 -3.70
CA GLY A 141 -27.95 10.31 -4.36
C GLY A 141 -28.98 9.39 -3.68
N GLU A 142 -28.97 9.31 -2.35
CA GLU A 142 -29.96 8.56 -1.59
C GLU A 142 -31.38 9.12 -1.73
N LEU A 143 -31.54 10.45 -1.73
CA LEU A 143 -32.81 11.11 -1.99
C LEU A 143 -33.32 10.80 -3.40
N ALA A 144 -32.46 10.92 -4.42
CA ALA A 144 -32.82 10.61 -5.80
C ALA A 144 -33.26 9.14 -5.94
N ARG A 145 -32.54 8.20 -5.31
CA ARG A 145 -32.92 6.77 -5.27
C ARG A 145 -34.28 6.56 -4.62
N LEU A 146 -34.52 7.14 -3.45
CA LEU A 146 -35.81 7.02 -2.74
C LEU A 146 -36.97 7.65 -3.52
N THR A 147 -36.73 8.79 -4.20
CA THR A 147 -37.75 9.42 -5.04
C THR A 147 -38.10 8.54 -6.24
N ALA A 148 -37.11 7.95 -6.89
CA ALA A 148 -37.29 7.07 -8.05
C ALA A 148 -37.88 5.69 -7.71
N GLU A 149 -37.77 5.23 -6.46
CA GLU A 149 -38.29 3.92 -6.04
C GLU A 149 -39.83 3.88 -6.13
N PRO A 150 -40.40 3.00 -6.97
CA PRO A 150 -41.84 2.95 -7.17
C PRO A 150 -42.55 2.28 -5.98
N VAL A 151 -43.72 2.81 -5.63
CA VAL A 151 -44.69 2.10 -4.80
C VAL A 151 -45.51 1.21 -5.73
N ALA A 152 -45.37 -0.10 -5.58
CA ALA A 152 -45.95 -1.06 -6.53
C ALA A 152 -46.97 -1.96 -5.85
N LYS A 153 -48.02 -2.34 -6.59
CA LYS A 153 -48.95 -3.37 -6.14
C LYS A 153 -48.24 -4.72 -6.07
N ALA A 154 -48.38 -5.42 -4.95
CA ALA A 154 -47.71 -6.69 -4.68
C ALA A 154 -48.73 -7.77 -4.28
N GLY A 155 -48.67 -8.92 -4.94
CA GLY A 155 -49.50 -10.09 -4.64
C GLY A 155 -50.48 -10.45 -5.76
N LEU A 156 -50.65 -11.76 -5.99
CA LEU A 156 -51.52 -12.31 -7.03
C LEU A 156 -53.00 -12.40 -6.59
N LEU A 157 -53.27 -12.42 -5.28
CA LEU A 157 -54.57 -12.78 -4.68
C LEU A 157 -55.08 -11.82 -3.59
N ARG A 158 -54.24 -10.89 -3.12
CA ARG A 158 -54.61 -9.82 -2.19
C ARG A 158 -53.95 -8.53 -2.63
N ASP A 159 -54.74 -7.46 -2.69
CA ASP A 159 -54.31 -6.12 -3.06
C ASP A 159 -53.44 -5.53 -1.94
N LYS A 160 -52.17 -5.94 -1.87
CA LYS A 160 -51.16 -5.29 -1.02
C LYS A 160 -50.32 -4.35 -1.86
N TRP A 161 -49.70 -3.39 -1.21
CA TRP A 161 -48.79 -2.42 -1.82
C TRP A 161 -47.40 -2.58 -1.21
N ARG A 162 -46.33 -2.43 -1.98
CA ARG A 162 -44.96 -2.67 -1.53
C ARG A 162 -44.08 -1.45 -1.72
N PHE A 163 -43.27 -1.17 -0.70
CA PHE A 163 -42.20 -0.18 -0.70
C PHE A 163 -41.03 -0.70 0.15
N ARG A 164 -39.78 -0.64 -0.36
CA ARG A 164 -38.57 -1.16 0.33
C ARG A 164 -38.71 -2.57 0.92
N SER A 165 -39.32 -3.48 0.15
CA SER A 165 -39.59 -4.87 0.56
C SER A 165 -40.53 -5.03 1.77
N GLN A 166 -41.23 -3.96 2.19
CA GLN A 166 -42.30 -4.01 3.17
C GLN A 166 -43.66 -3.95 2.45
N ASP A 167 -44.58 -4.82 2.90
CA ASP A 167 -45.94 -4.88 2.37
C ASP A 167 -46.88 -4.04 3.25
N TYR A 168 -47.71 -3.23 2.62
CA TYR A 168 -48.70 -2.34 3.21
C TYR A 168 -50.12 -2.71 2.75
N PRO A 169 -51.14 -2.48 3.59
CA PRO A 169 -52.54 -2.80 3.25
C PRO A 169 -53.15 -1.89 2.18
N THR A 170 -52.69 -0.64 2.04
CA THR A 170 -53.25 0.34 1.09
C THR A 170 -52.14 1.14 0.41
N GLU A 171 -52.43 1.70 -0.77
CA GLU A 171 -51.53 2.59 -1.50
C GLU A 171 -51.14 3.81 -0.66
N ALA A 172 -52.12 4.42 -0.01
CA ALA A 172 -51.92 5.59 0.84
C ALA A 172 -50.94 5.33 1.99
N LEU A 173 -50.95 4.14 2.59
CA LEU A 173 -50.00 3.77 3.65
C LEU A 173 -48.58 3.53 3.10
N ALA A 174 -48.46 2.90 1.93
CA ALA A 174 -47.16 2.71 1.28
C ALA A 174 -46.55 4.04 0.81
N GLN A 175 -47.38 4.95 0.27
CA GLN A 175 -46.97 6.29 -0.12
C GLN A 175 -46.59 7.13 1.11
N GLY A 176 -47.36 7.05 2.20
CA GLY A 176 -47.01 7.70 3.47
C GLY A 176 -45.68 7.20 4.06
N ALA A 177 -45.37 5.90 3.91
CA ALA A 177 -44.08 5.36 4.32
C ALA A 177 -42.92 5.87 3.46
N LYS A 178 -43.14 6.05 2.14
CA LYS A 178 -42.17 6.69 1.24
C LYS A 178 -41.92 8.15 1.62
N ASP A 179 -42.97 8.91 1.89
CA ASP A 179 -42.86 10.32 2.30
C ASP A 179 -42.19 10.48 3.66
N ALA A 180 -42.48 9.59 4.61
CA ALA A 180 -41.80 9.54 5.91
C ALA A 180 -40.30 9.23 5.77
N ALA A 181 -39.93 8.30 4.90
CA ALA A 181 -38.52 7.98 4.62
C ALA A 181 -37.77 9.15 3.97
N LEU A 182 -38.42 9.87 3.03
CA LEU A 182 -37.86 11.08 2.42
C LEU A 182 -37.67 12.20 3.44
N LYS A 183 -38.67 12.41 4.33
CA LYS A 183 -38.59 13.39 5.41
C LYS A 183 -37.44 13.08 6.37
N ALA A 184 -37.35 11.84 6.84
CA ALA A 184 -36.29 11.41 7.74
C ALA A 184 -34.88 11.61 7.14
N LEU A 185 -34.71 11.36 5.84
CA LEU A 185 -33.42 11.57 5.17
C LEU A 185 -33.07 13.06 5.01
N ARG A 186 -34.06 13.93 4.80
CA ARG A 186 -33.87 15.39 4.74
C ARG A 186 -33.46 15.98 6.09
N GLU A 187 -34.06 15.49 7.17
CA GLU A 187 -33.87 15.98 8.54
C GLU A 187 -32.58 15.45 9.20
N ARG A 188 -31.90 14.49 8.60
CA ARG A 188 -30.65 13.94 9.13
C ARG A 188 -29.53 15.00 9.16
N PRO A 189 -28.75 15.15 10.24
CA PRO A 189 -27.60 16.05 10.26
C PRO A 189 -26.50 15.60 9.29
N LEU A 190 -25.73 16.56 8.75
CA LEU A 190 -24.56 16.31 7.88
C LEU A 190 -23.32 16.07 8.75
#